data_AF-A0A7S0MQ23-F1
#
_entry.id   AF-A0A7S0MQ23-F1
#
_cell.length_a   1.000
_cell.length_b   1.000
_cell.length_c   1.000
_cell.angle_alpha   90.00
_cell.angle_beta   90.00
_cell.angle_gamma   90.00
#
_symmetry.space_group_name_H-M   'P 1'
#
loop_
_entity.id
_entity.type
_entity.pdbx_description
1 polymer ?
#
loop_
_entity_poly.entity_id
_entity_poly.type
_entity_poly.pdbx_seq_one_letter_code
_entity_poly.pdbx_strand_id
1 'polypeptide(L)'
;LRHLRETRIMLRGTVGLRLALALTVFSLASGQFFVNLGDKTKAPGTDVDTATGQGTVATPAATDGDVSVQADPNVKLQEDWQAFVKWFRSNGGIISSKLSIKVRNGRQGVYFKERMRRGETIVSFPRNLRLDEKTAMKGKAGHIFQRLKQEKCYPDLQVILHIVHERSLGKDSFWHPYMKLLRTNYNNIMFLTEPQMKTLLRRPGCENTYNLGVMMRRTFNNFYNWYKEKIEPWAPPEFQFSRDDIMWGFNTLVTCGWGNQSGNGDKLMVPFSDIPNHRRESAQKASNRGFISAAKEYQAGEELT
;
A
#
# COMPACT_ATOMS: atom_id res chain seq x y z
N LEU A 1 -34.21 -81.28 3.95
CA LEU A 1 -33.74 -81.16 2.55
C LEU A 1 -33.94 -79.69 2.13
N ARG A 2 -32.83 -78.93 2.23
CA ARG A 2 -32.52 -77.50 1.98
C ARG A 2 -33.68 -76.58 1.50
N HIS A 3 -34.41 -75.93 2.41
CA HIS A 3 -34.32 -74.52 2.89
C HIS A 3 -34.51 -73.44 1.79
N LEU A 4 -35.67 -72.80 1.62
CA LEU A 4 -36.42 -71.78 2.41
C LEU A 4 -35.94 -70.30 2.26
N ARG A 5 -36.85 -69.49 1.69
CA ARG A 5 -37.36 -68.16 2.15
C ARG A 5 -36.69 -66.82 1.80
N GLU A 6 -37.60 -65.92 1.37
CA GLU A 6 -37.72 -64.46 1.66
C GLU A 6 -36.75 -63.53 0.91
N THR A 7 -37.07 -62.29 0.45
CA THR A 7 -38.13 -61.33 0.81
C THR A 7 -38.28 -60.25 -0.29
N ARG A 8 -39.51 -59.72 -0.45
CA ARG A 8 -39.85 -58.36 -0.97
C ARG A 8 -39.88 -57.39 0.22
N ILE A 9 -39.71 -56.07 -0.02
CA ILE A 9 -40.32 -54.89 0.67
C ILE A 9 -39.32 -53.70 0.64
N MET A 10 -39.62 -52.70 -0.21
CA MET A 10 -39.91 -51.28 0.12
C MET A 10 -38.99 -50.58 1.13
N LEU A 11 -38.56 -49.35 0.80
CA LEU A 11 -39.09 -48.09 1.38
C LEU A 11 -38.24 -46.87 0.93
N ARG A 12 -38.96 -45.80 0.55
CA ARG A 12 -38.64 -44.36 0.73
C ARG A 12 -37.41 -43.81 -0.04
N GLY A 13 -37.54 -42.83 -0.93
CA GLY A 13 -38.35 -41.61 -0.81
C GLY A 13 -37.49 -40.50 -0.21
N THR A 14 -36.91 -39.66 -1.08
CA THR A 14 -36.35 -38.32 -0.81
C THR A 14 -35.95 -37.71 -2.16
N VAL A 15 -36.88 -37.09 -2.89
CA VAL A 15 -37.04 -35.62 -2.92
C VAL A 15 -36.18 -34.92 -1.87
N GLY A 16 -35.16 -34.19 -2.33
CA GLY A 16 -34.38 -33.31 -1.46
C GLY A 16 -32.93 -33.13 -1.89
N LEU A 17 -32.67 -32.59 -3.09
CA LEU A 17 -31.34 -32.04 -3.37
C LEU A 17 -31.34 -31.03 -4.52
N ARG A 18 -32.16 -29.97 -4.42
CA ARG A 18 -32.09 -28.79 -5.30
C ARG A 18 -32.80 -27.61 -4.62
N LEU A 19 -32.12 -27.02 -3.63
CA LEU A 19 -32.17 -25.61 -3.18
C LEU A 19 -31.62 -25.56 -1.73
N ALA A 20 -30.92 -24.47 -1.41
CA ALA A 20 -30.10 -24.23 -0.21
C ALA A 20 -28.71 -24.89 -0.29
N LEU A 21 -27.57 -24.19 -0.26
CA LEU A 21 -27.29 -22.86 0.26
C LEU A 21 -26.15 -22.26 -0.57
N ALA A 22 -26.48 -21.21 -1.32
CA ALA A 22 -25.52 -20.21 -1.74
C ALA A 22 -25.06 -19.47 -0.47
N LEU A 23 -23.94 -19.87 0.13
CA LEU A 23 -23.25 -19.16 1.21
C LEU A 23 -21.94 -19.89 1.57
N THR A 24 -20.96 -19.92 0.66
CA THR A 24 -19.58 -20.31 1.01
C THR A 24 -18.52 -19.87 -0.01
N VAL A 25 -18.65 -18.65 -0.55
CA VAL A 25 -17.52 -17.98 -1.23
C VAL A 25 -17.48 -16.52 -0.81
N PHE A 26 -17.31 -16.27 0.49
CA PHE A 26 -16.98 -14.94 1.00
C PHE A 26 -15.84 -15.10 2.01
N SER A 27 -14.81 -14.26 1.86
CA SER A 27 -13.66 -14.03 2.76
C SER A 27 -12.26 -14.58 2.39
N LEU A 28 -11.97 -14.95 1.14
CA LEU A 28 -10.60 -15.24 0.68
C LEU A 28 -10.07 -14.17 -0.28
N ALA A 29 -9.69 -12.99 0.23
CA ALA A 29 -8.79 -12.08 -0.51
C ALA A 29 -8.17 -10.92 0.31
N SER A 30 -8.20 -10.93 1.65
CA SER A 30 -7.59 -9.83 2.44
C SER A 30 -6.68 -10.27 3.59
N GLY A 31 -6.24 -11.53 3.60
CA GLY A 31 -5.60 -12.15 4.77
C GLY A 31 -4.12 -12.52 4.65
N GLN A 32 -3.41 -12.19 3.58
CA GLN A 32 -1.98 -12.51 3.44
C GLN A 32 -1.15 -11.23 3.40
N PHE A 33 -1.06 -10.55 4.55
CA PHE A 33 -0.14 -9.45 4.70
C PHE A 33 0.54 -9.55 6.06
N PHE A 34 1.87 -9.45 6.02
CA PHE A 34 2.84 -9.56 7.11
C PHE A 34 3.30 -11.00 7.44
N VAL A 35 4.63 -11.16 7.46
CA VAL A 35 5.32 -12.32 8.00
C VAL A 35 4.78 -12.61 9.40
N ASN A 36 4.42 -13.87 9.63
CA ASN A 36 4.00 -14.38 10.92
C ASN A 36 5.18 -14.27 11.89
N LEU A 37 5.29 -13.15 12.60
CA LEU A 37 6.13 -13.01 13.79
C LEU A 37 5.47 -13.83 14.90
N GLY A 38 5.62 -15.15 14.81
CA GLY A 38 5.22 -16.06 15.86
C GLY A 38 6.22 -15.94 17.00
N ASP A 39 5.88 -15.17 18.04
CA ASP A 39 6.52 -15.31 19.34
C ASP A 39 5.65 -16.17 20.24
N LYS A 40 6.13 -17.39 20.50
CA LYS A 40 5.70 -18.21 21.62
C LYS A 40 6.29 -17.59 22.88
N THR A 41 5.58 -16.66 23.49
CA THR A 41 5.56 -16.40 24.94
C THR A 41 4.54 -15.31 25.21
N LYS A 42 3.48 -15.67 25.94
CA LYS A 42 2.52 -14.71 26.48
C LYS A 42 3.21 -13.91 27.59
N ALA A 43 3.29 -12.60 27.44
CA ALA A 43 3.34 -11.67 28.56
C ALA A 43 2.12 -10.74 28.45
N PRO A 44 1.36 -10.52 29.54
CA PRO A 44 0.18 -9.67 29.52
C PRO A 44 0.57 -8.21 29.31
N GLY A 45 -0.30 -7.48 28.59
CA GLY A 45 -0.08 -6.11 28.17
C GLY A 45 0.18 -5.17 29.35
N THR A 46 1.18 -4.33 29.17
CA THR A 46 1.29 -3.06 29.88
C THR A 46 0.59 -2.01 29.02
N ASP A 47 -0.51 -1.50 29.55
CA ASP A 47 -1.17 -0.30 29.07
C ASP A 47 -0.16 0.85 29.06
N VAL A 48 -0.17 1.66 27.99
CA VAL A 48 0.64 2.87 27.93
C VAL A 48 -0.28 4.06 27.75
N ASP A 49 -0.23 4.92 28.76
CA ASP A 49 -0.89 6.21 28.87
C ASP A 49 -0.75 7.06 27.60
N THR A 50 -1.89 7.51 27.09
CA THR A 50 -1.95 8.61 26.14
C THR A 50 -1.80 9.91 26.91
N ALA A 51 -0.57 10.44 26.94
CA ALA A 51 -0.31 11.79 27.39
C ALA A 51 -1.16 12.79 26.57
N THR A 52 -1.98 13.54 27.31
CA THR A 52 -2.90 14.57 26.83
C THR A 52 -2.15 15.78 26.28
N GLY A 53 -1.90 15.77 24.97
CA GLY A 53 -1.51 16.97 24.23
C GLY A 53 -2.74 17.69 23.66
N GLN A 54 -3.37 18.57 24.44
CA GLN A 54 -4.32 19.56 23.91
C GLN A 54 -3.54 20.57 23.06
N GLY A 55 -3.54 20.38 21.74
CA GLY A 55 -3.11 21.41 20.80
C GLY A 55 -4.22 22.46 20.67
N THR A 56 -4.02 23.61 21.32
CA THR A 56 -4.85 24.80 21.17
C THR A 56 -4.76 25.30 19.72
N VAL A 57 -5.92 25.55 19.12
CA VAL A 57 -6.05 26.18 17.80
C VAL A 57 -5.70 27.66 17.97
N ALA A 58 -4.47 28.04 17.63
CA ALA A 58 -4.09 29.45 17.52
C ALA A 58 -4.57 30.00 16.17
N THR A 59 -5.48 30.97 16.23
CA THR A 59 -5.84 31.83 15.10
C THR A 59 -4.63 32.73 14.77
N PRO A 60 -4.18 32.85 13.51
CA PRO A 60 -3.12 33.78 13.19
C PRO A 60 -3.69 35.21 13.19
N ALA A 61 -3.11 36.05 14.04
CA ALA A 61 -3.27 37.49 13.97
C ALA A 61 -2.65 37.99 12.65
N ALA A 62 -3.36 38.90 11.99
CA ALA A 62 -2.90 39.56 10.77
C ALA A 62 -1.67 40.42 11.07
N THR A 63 -0.58 40.16 10.34
CA THR A 63 0.52 41.12 10.14
C THR A 63 0.86 41.14 8.67
N ASP A 64 0.85 42.35 8.11
CA ASP A 64 0.98 42.69 6.71
C ASP A 64 2.30 42.21 6.05
N GLY A 65 2.19 41.94 4.74
CA GLY A 65 3.27 42.22 3.79
C GLY A 65 4.19 41.06 3.42
N ASP A 66 3.72 40.12 2.60
CA ASP A 66 4.43 39.71 1.39
C ASP A 66 3.47 38.91 0.48
N VAL A 67 3.11 39.44 -0.68
CA VAL A 67 2.24 38.73 -1.65
C VAL A 67 3.13 37.76 -2.43
N SER A 68 3.51 36.67 -1.78
CA SER A 68 3.96 35.48 -2.50
C SER A 68 2.74 34.90 -3.22
N VAL A 69 2.72 34.99 -4.55
CA VAL A 69 1.68 34.38 -5.37
C VAL A 69 1.80 32.86 -5.20
N GLN A 70 1.06 32.29 -4.24
CA GLN A 70 0.96 30.85 -4.09
C GLN A 70 0.27 30.30 -5.35
N ALA A 71 1.00 29.53 -6.15
CA ALA A 71 0.47 28.88 -7.34
C ALA A 71 -0.73 28.00 -6.98
N ASP A 72 -1.78 28.04 -7.80
CA ASP A 72 -2.97 27.20 -7.65
C ASP A 72 -2.55 25.73 -7.43
N PRO A 73 -2.97 25.08 -6.33
CA PRO A 73 -2.62 23.69 -6.03
C PRO A 73 -2.90 22.72 -7.18
N ASN A 74 -3.93 22.98 -7.99
CA ASN A 74 -4.23 22.16 -9.16
C ASN A 74 -3.22 22.34 -10.30
N VAL A 75 -2.73 23.57 -10.51
CA VAL A 75 -1.69 23.88 -11.51
C VAL A 75 -0.38 23.20 -11.12
N LYS A 76 0.04 23.36 -9.87
CA LYS A 76 1.25 22.70 -9.35
C LYS A 76 1.17 21.18 -9.45
N LEU A 77 0.03 20.59 -9.08
CA LEU A 77 -0.15 19.15 -9.18
C LEU A 77 -0.13 18.67 -10.64
N GLN A 78 -0.67 19.45 -11.57
CA GLN A 78 -0.60 19.16 -13.00
C GLN A 78 0.86 19.18 -13.52
N GLU A 79 1.66 20.17 -13.11
CA GLU A 79 3.08 20.27 -13.45
C GLU A 79 3.89 19.09 -12.90
N ASP A 80 3.65 18.71 -11.65
CA ASP A 80 4.31 17.56 -11.00
C ASP A 80 4.03 16.27 -11.77
N TRP A 81 2.83 16.13 -12.27
CA TRP A 81 2.44 15.01 -13.12
C TRP A 81 3.08 14.99 -14.49
N GLN A 82 3.22 16.15 -15.13
CA GLN A 82 3.95 16.26 -16.39
C GLN A 82 5.42 15.90 -16.20
N ALA A 83 6.04 16.38 -15.10
CA ALA A 83 7.40 16.03 -14.74
C ALA A 83 7.56 14.53 -14.50
N PHE A 84 6.63 13.90 -13.77
CA PHE A 84 6.60 12.46 -13.56
C PHE A 84 6.47 11.68 -14.87
N VAL A 85 5.52 12.01 -15.75
CA VAL A 85 5.31 11.30 -17.03
C VAL A 85 6.56 11.40 -17.91
N LYS A 86 7.19 12.60 -17.96
CA LYS A 86 8.44 12.80 -18.69
C LYS A 86 9.55 11.91 -18.15
N TRP A 87 9.76 11.92 -16.83
CA TRP A 87 10.75 11.09 -16.15
C TRP A 87 10.50 9.59 -16.34
N PHE A 88 9.25 9.15 -16.19
CA PHE A 88 8.88 7.75 -16.31
C PHE A 88 9.19 7.22 -17.72
N ARG A 89 8.83 8.00 -18.75
CA ARG A 89 9.12 7.67 -20.15
C ARG A 89 10.59 7.72 -20.50
N SER A 90 11.33 8.73 -20.04
CA SER A 90 12.78 8.83 -20.31
C SER A 90 13.57 7.68 -19.72
N ASN A 91 13.02 6.99 -18.72
CA ASN A 91 13.64 5.85 -18.04
C ASN A 91 13.05 4.49 -18.48
N GLY A 92 12.39 4.44 -19.64
CA GLY A 92 11.91 3.21 -20.28
C GLY A 92 10.52 2.75 -19.86
N GLY A 93 9.81 3.52 -19.03
CA GLY A 93 8.42 3.29 -18.72
C GLY A 93 7.51 3.66 -19.89
N ILE A 94 6.46 2.88 -20.13
CA ILE A 94 5.47 3.13 -21.19
C ILE A 94 4.13 3.39 -20.53
N ILE A 95 3.49 4.51 -20.88
CA ILE A 95 2.11 4.83 -20.49
C ILE A 95 1.30 4.87 -21.78
N SER A 96 0.23 4.07 -21.84
CA SER A 96 -0.65 3.99 -23.00
C SER A 96 -1.08 5.37 -23.49
N SER A 97 -1.00 5.59 -24.79
CA SER A 97 -1.46 6.82 -25.44
C SER A 97 -2.96 7.03 -25.28
N LYS A 98 -3.72 6.00 -24.88
CA LYS A 98 -5.15 6.06 -24.59
C LYS A 98 -5.48 6.73 -23.27
N LEU A 99 -4.48 7.01 -22.42
CA LEU A 99 -4.71 7.65 -21.14
C LEU A 99 -4.55 9.17 -21.25
N SER A 100 -5.33 9.86 -20.42
CA SER A 100 -5.20 11.27 -20.11
C SER A 100 -5.18 11.42 -18.60
N ILE A 101 -4.46 12.42 -18.12
CA ILE A 101 -4.39 12.72 -16.71
C ILE A 101 -5.17 14.02 -16.52
N LYS A 102 -6.13 14.00 -15.59
CA LYS A 102 -6.93 15.19 -15.25
C LYS A 102 -6.86 15.37 -13.74
N VAL A 103 -6.57 16.60 -13.29
CA VAL A 103 -6.74 16.96 -11.89
C VAL A 103 -8.04 17.74 -11.74
N ARG A 104 -8.88 17.30 -10.79
CA ARG A 104 -10.15 17.92 -10.44
C ARG A 104 -10.30 17.91 -8.94
N ASN A 105 -10.66 19.05 -8.35
CA ASN A 105 -10.86 19.20 -6.90
C ASN A 105 -9.65 18.72 -6.06
N GLY A 106 -8.42 19.06 -6.47
CA GLY A 106 -7.21 18.64 -5.76
C GLY A 106 -6.91 17.13 -5.83
N ARG A 107 -7.60 16.38 -6.69
CA ARG A 107 -7.36 14.94 -6.92
C ARG A 107 -7.01 14.69 -8.37
N GLN A 108 -5.95 13.90 -8.59
CA GLN A 108 -5.69 13.31 -9.90
C GLN A 108 -6.65 12.16 -10.15
N GLY A 109 -7.15 12.08 -11.38
CA GLY A 109 -7.66 10.85 -11.98
C GLY A 109 -6.93 10.57 -13.28
N VAL A 110 -6.74 9.29 -13.58
CA VAL A 110 -6.29 8.83 -14.90
C VAL A 110 -7.53 8.42 -15.66
N TYR A 111 -7.75 8.96 -16.86
CA TYR A 111 -8.96 8.77 -17.65
C TYR A 111 -8.64 8.26 -19.05
N PHE A 112 -9.50 7.41 -19.58
CA PHE A 112 -9.40 6.93 -20.96
C PHE A 112 -9.88 7.99 -21.95
N LYS A 113 -9.08 8.29 -22.97
CA LYS A 113 -9.47 9.15 -24.11
C LYS A 113 -10.28 8.38 -25.14
N GLU A 114 -10.07 7.07 -25.20
CA GLU A 114 -10.72 6.15 -26.13
C GLU A 114 -10.83 4.76 -25.49
N ARG A 115 -11.52 3.85 -26.17
CA ARG A 115 -11.78 2.49 -25.68
C ARG A 115 -10.47 1.72 -25.39
N MET A 116 -10.39 1.15 -24.19
CA MET A 116 -9.33 0.24 -23.75
C MET A 116 -9.91 -1.16 -23.57
N ARG A 117 -9.39 -2.14 -24.32
CA ARG A 117 -9.90 -3.51 -24.24
C ARG A 117 -9.35 -4.22 -23.01
N ARG A 118 -10.11 -5.18 -22.48
CA ARG A 118 -9.60 -6.08 -21.44
C ARG A 118 -8.30 -6.76 -21.90
N GLY A 119 -7.29 -6.76 -21.03
CA GLY A 119 -5.98 -7.33 -21.28
C GLY A 119 -5.00 -6.41 -22.02
N GLU A 120 -5.47 -5.28 -22.57
CA GLU A 120 -4.60 -4.28 -23.19
C GLU A 120 -3.70 -3.62 -22.14
N THR A 121 -2.45 -3.31 -22.51
CA THR A 121 -1.46 -2.72 -21.61
C THR A 121 -1.79 -1.25 -21.32
N ILE A 122 -1.99 -0.94 -20.04
CA ILE A 122 -2.16 0.43 -19.53
C ILE A 122 -0.79 1.06 -19.34
N VAL A 123 0.10 0.34 -18.64
CA VAL A 123 1.44 0.80 -18.31
C VAL A 123 2.41 -0.37 -18.35
N SER A 124 3.64 -0.13 -18.81
CA SER A 124 4.77 -1.01 -18.54
C SER A 124 5.93 -0.24 -17.92
N PHE A 125 6.74 -0.93 -17.14
CA PHE A 125 7.84 -0.35 -16.37
C PHE A 125 9.01 -1.34 -16.28
N PRO A 126 10.25 -0.87 -16.54
CA PRO A 126 11.44 -1.67 -16.33
C PRO A 126 11.78 -1.78 -14.84
N ARG A 127 12.64 -2.75 -14.48
CA ARG A 127 12.96 -3.06 -13.08
C ARG A 127 13.68 -1.93 -12.35
N ASN A 128 14.43 -1.09 -13.06
CA ASN A 128 15.15 0.06 -12.49
C ASN A 128 14.22 1.17 -11.97
N LEU A 129 12.94 1.19 -12.36
CA LEU A 129 11.96 2.14 -11.83
C LEU A 129 11.36 1.71 -10.49
N ARG A 130 11.52 0.44 -10.09
CA ARG A 130 10.96 -0.06 -8.83
C ARG A 130 11.70 0.53 -7.64
N LEU A 131 11.02 0.60 -6.51
CA LEU A 131 11.59 0.85 -5.19
C LEU A 131 11.51 -0.48 -4.43
N ASP A 132 12.63 -1.21 -4.46
CA ASP A 132 12.80 -2.55 -3.91
C ASP A 132 14.22 -2.72 -3.34
N GLU A 133 14.50 -3.86 -2.72
CA GLU A 133 15.82 -4.18 -2.17
C GLU A 133 16.95 -4.03 -3.22
N LYS A 134 16.69 -4.42 -4.48
CA LYS A 134 17.70 -4.44 -5.54
C LYS A 134 18.09 -3.03 -5.98
N THR A 135 17.12 -2.14 -6.05
CA THR A 135 17.34 -0.74 -6.39
C THR A 135 17.93 0.03 -5.21
N ALA A 136 17.54 -0.30 -3.97
CA ALA A 136 18.16 0.23 -2.76
C ALA A 136 19.68 -0.06 -2.72
N MET A 137 20.08 -1.30 -2.98
CA MET A 137 21.49 -1.71 -3.01
C MET A 137 22.33 -1.04 -4.13
N LYS A 138 21.69 -0.51 -5.18
CA LYS A 138 22.37 0.18 -6.29
C LYS A 138 22.40 1.70 -6.13
N GLY A 139 21.64 2.24 -5.19
CA GLY A 139 21.52 3.68 -4.95
C GLY A 139 22.72 4.24 -4.17
N LYS A 140 22.62 5.53 -3.81
CA LYS A 140 23.67 6.28 -3.07
C LYS A 140 23.98 5.62 -1.71
N ALA A 141 22.95 5.18 -1.00
CA ALA A 141 23.06 4.43 0.25
C ALA A 141 23.24 2.91 0.06
N GLY A 142 23.68 2.44 -1.12
CA GLY A 142 23.73 1.01 -1.44
C GLY A 142 24.55 0.18 -0.45
N HIS A 143 25.66 0.73 0.06
CA HIS A 143 26.50 0.09 1.09
C HIS A 143 25.75 -0.11 2.43
N ILE A 144 24.88 0.83 2.82
CA ILE A 144 24.02 0.72 4.00
C ILE A 144 23.04 -0.43 3.79
N PHE A 145 22.35 -0.48 2.65
CA PHE A 145 21.37 -1.54 2.36
C PHE A 145 22.02 -2.94 2.26
N GLN A 146 23.25 -3.03 1.77
CA GLN A 146 24.01 -4.29 1.80
C GLN A 146 24.26 -4.77 3.24
N ARG A 147 24.64 -3.86 4.14
CA ARG A 147 24.78 -4.18 5.56
C ARG A 147 23.45 -4.58 6.20
N LEU A 148 22.37 -3.85 5.95
CA LEU A 148 21.03 -4.18 6.45
C LEU A 148 20.62 -5.61 6.04
N LYS A 149 20.92 -6.00 4.81
CA LYS A 149 20.68 -7.37 4.34
C LYS A 149 21.51 -8.40 5.11
N GLN A 150 22.79 -8.14 5.34
CA GLN A 150 23.68 -9.03 6.12
C GLN A 150 23.21 -9.19 7.57
N GLU A 151 22.73 -8.10 8.17
CA GLU A 151 22.15 -8.08 9.52
C GLU A 151 20.71 -8.64 9.58
N LYS A 152 20.20 -9.18 8.46
CA LYS A 152 18.86 -9.77 8.36
C LYS A 152 17.74 -8.79 8.73
N CYS A 153 17.90 -7.51 8.39
CA CYS A 153 16.84 -6.51 8.51
C CYS A 153 15.58 -7.00 7.78
N TYR A 154 14.41 -6.75 8.38
CA TYR A 154 13.12 -7.10 7.77
C TYR A 154 13.03 -6.58 6.33
N PRO A 155 12.63 -7.40 5.35
CA PRO A 155 12.55 -6.98 3.94
C PRO A 155 11.68 -5.73 3.75
N ASP A 156 10.49 -5.70 4.37
CA ASP A 156 9.60 -4.55 4.33
C ASP A 156 10.24 -3.30 4.95
N LEU A 157 10.99 -3.44 6.05
CA LEU A 157 11.72 -2.33 6.66
C LEU A 157 12.81 -1.80 5.73
N GLN A 158 13.53 -2.65 5.01
CA GLN A 158 14.52 -2.19 4.02
C GLN A 158 13.86 -1.34 2.93
N VAL A 159 12.69 -1.76 2.43
CA VAL A 159 11.96 -0.99 1.42
C VAL A 159 11.41 0.31 1.99
N ILE A 160 10.91 0.31 3.23
CA ILE A 160 10.49 1.53 3.94
C ILE A 160 11.65 2.51 4.03
N LEU A 161 12.82 2.06 4.48
CA LEU A 161 14.00 2.92 4.62
C LEU A 161 14.51 3.41 3.26
N HIS A 162 14.39 2.62 2.20
CA HIS A 162 14.69 3.07 0.83
C HIS A 162 13.77 4.20 0.40
N ILE A 163 12.46 4.06 0.61
CA ILE A 163 11.47 5.10 0.31
C ILE A 163 11.77 6.39 1.09
N VAL A 164 12.09 6.26 2.39
CA VAL A 164 12.41 7.40 3.27
C VAL A 164 13.71 8.08 2.83
N HIS A 165 14.76 7.31 2.54
CA HIS A 165 16.04 7.85 2.05
C HIS A 165 15.87 8.59 0.73
N GLU A 166 15.16 8.01 -0.25
CA GLU A 166 14.91 8.67 -1.52
C GLU A 166 14.05 9.93 -1.35
N ARG A 167 13.14 9.98 -0.37
CA ARG A 167 12.44 11.22 -0.03
C ARG A 167 13.38 12.26 0.59
N SER A 168 14.29 11.87 1.49
CA SER A 168 15.19 12.81 2.18
C SER A 168 16.21 13.45 1.24
N LEU A 169 16.58 12.76 0.16
CA LEU A 169 17.44 13.31 -0.91
C LEU A 169 16.79 14.45 -1.70
N GLY A 170 15.46 14.63 -1.62
CA GLY A 170 14.77 15.69 -2.34
C GLY A 170 15.05 15.63 -3.84
N LYS A 171 15.51 16.75 -4.42
CA LYS A 171 15.80 16.86 -5.88
C LYS A 171 16.93 15.94 -6.35
N ASP A 172 17.77 15.47 -5.42
CA ASP A 172 18.90 14.60 -5.73
C ASP A 172 18.51 13.12 -5.81
N SER A 173 17.24 12.80 -5.53
CA SER A 173 16.67 11.46 -5.72
C SER A 173 16.37 11.19 -7.18
N PHE A 174 16.73 9.99 -7.63
CA PHE A 174 16.30 9.49 -8.94
C PHE A 174 14.76 9.42 -9.04
N TRP A 175 14.08 9.11 -7.95
CA TRP A 175 12.62 9.01 -7.88
C TRP A 175 11.94 10.34 -7.51
N HIS A 176 12.65 11.47 -7.46
CA HIS A 176 12.07 12.75 -7.03
C HIS A 176 10.74 13.09 -7.73
N PRO A 177 10.61 12.97 -9.07
CA PRO A 177 9.33 13.27 -9.74
C PRO A 177 8.17 12.38 -9.26
N TYR A 178 8.46 11.12 -8.89
CA TYR A 178 7.47 10.23 -8.31
C TYR A 178 7.17 10.57 -6.84
N MET A 179 8.19 10.89 -6.04
CA MET A 179 8.01 11.25 -4.62
C MET A 179 7.11 12.46 -4.42
N LYS A 180 7.11 13.42 -5.36
CA LYS A 180 6.21 14.59 -5.34
C LYS A 180 4.73 14.22 -5.48
N LEU A 181 4.42 13.07 -6.09
CA LEU A 181 3.05 12.60 -6.30
C LEU A 181 2.50 11.78 -5.13
N LEU A 182 3.37 11.33 -4.23
CA LEU A 182 2.97 10.54 -3.07
C LEU A 182 2.20 11.40 -2.07
N ARG A 183 1.32 10.74 -1.30
CA ARG A 183 0.56 11.38 -0.24
C ARG A 183 1.49 11.89 0.85
N THR A 184 1.25 13.11 1.31
CA THR A 184 1.96 13.68 2.46
C THR A 184 1.40 13.16 3.79
N ASN A 185 0.10 12.85 3.82
CA ASN A 185 -0.62 12.41 5.02
C ASN A 185 -1.46 11.17 4.74
N TYR A 186 -1.64 10.35 5.77
CA TYR A 186 -2.44 9.14 5.75
C TYR A 186 -3.49 9.18 6.86
N ASN A 187 -4.64 8.56 6.62
CA ASN A 187 -5.76 8.48 7.56
C ASN A 187 -6.31 7.05 7.65
N ASN A 188 -5.45 6.05 7.45
CA ASN A 188 -5.84 4.66 7.53
C ASN A 188 -6.08 4.23 8.99
N ILE A 189 -6.50 2.97 9.17
CA ILE A 189 -6.96 2.42 10.44
C ILE A 189 -5.97 2.59 11.60
N MET A 190 -4.66 2.67 11.34
CA MET A 190 -3.66 2.84 12.40
C MET A 190 -3.65 4.23 13.02
N PHE A 191 -4.35 5.22 12.43
CA PHE A 191 -4.46 6.58 12.94
C PHE A 191 -5.76 6.85 13.69
N LEU A 192 -6.66 5.86 13.80
CA LEU A 192 -7.87 6.04 14.60
C LEU A 192 -7.53 6.29 16.07
N THR A 193 -8.27 7.18 16.73
CA THR A 193 -8.16 7.37 18.18
C THR A 193 -8.66 6.13 18.93
N GLU A 194 -8.28 5.97 20.20
CA GLU A 194 -8.79 4.87 21.03
C GLU A 194 -10.32 4.81 21.10
N PRO A 195 -11.05 5.94 21.28
CA PRO A 195 -12.51 5.91 21.20
C PRO A 195 -13.03 5.37 19.87
N GLN A 196 -12.42 5.78 18.74
CA GLN A 196 -12.79 5.30 17.41
C GLN A 196 -12.51 3.79 17.25
N MET A 197 -11.39 3.29 17.77
CA MET A 197 -11.07 1.86 17.78
C MET A 197 -12.04 1.06 18.66
N LYS A 198 -12.41 1.58 19.85
CA LYS A 198 -13.43 0.98 20.73
C LYS A 198 -14.80 0.95 20.06
N THR A 199 -15.17 1.99 19.31
CA THR A 199 -16.40 2.01 18.51
C THR A 199 -16.39 0.91 17.45
N LEU A 200 -15.27 0.67 16.76
CA LEU A 200 -15.17 -0.43 15.79
C LEU A 200 -15.35 -1.79 16.46
N LEU A 201 -14.70 -2.03 17.61
CA LEU A 201 -14.81 -3.31 18.32
C LEU A 201 -16.25 -3.63 18.75
N ARG A 202 -17.07 -2.61 19.04
CA ARG A 202 -18.48 -2.76 19.43
C ARG A 202 -19.43 -2.99 18.24
N ARG A 203 -18.98 -2.77 17.00
CA ARG A 203 -19.80 -2.96 15.80
C ARG A 203 -19.68 -4.39 15.30
N PRO A 204 -20.80 -5.13 15.14
CA PRO A 204 -20.76 -6.48 14.60
C PRO A 204 -20.06 -6.53 13.23
N GLY A 205 -19.13 -7.48 13.07
CA GLY A 205 -18.40 -7.71 11.81
C GLY A 205 -17.21 -6.77 11.58
N CYS A 206 -16.83 -5.94 12.56
CA CYS A 206 -15.70 -5.02 12.48
C CYS A 206 -14.43 -5.54 13.20
N GLU A 207 -14.44 -6.76 13.74
CA GLU A 207 -13.35 -7.36 14.51
C GLU A 207 -12.07 -7.47 13.66
N ASN A 208 -12.20 -7.87 12.39
CA ASN A 208 -11.08 -7.95 11.46
C ASN A 208 -10.45 -6.56 11.21
N THR A 209 -11.27 -5.52 11.08
CA THR A 209 -10.81 -4.15 10.90
C THR A 209 -10.10 -3.63 12.14
N TYR A 210 -10.65 -3.91 13.33
CA TYR A 210 -10.00 -3.59 14.60
C TYR A 210 -8.64 -4.29 14.73
N ASN A 211 -8.60 -5.60 14.50
CA ASN A 211 -7.38 -6.41 14.56
C ASN A 211 -6.33 -5.95 13.55
N LEU A 212 -6.75 -5.52 12.35
CA LEU A 212 -5.86 -4.93 11.36
C LEU A 212 -5.20 -3.65 11.90
N GLY A 213 -5.97 -2.76 12.52
CA GLY A 213 -5.45 -1.53 13.12
C GLY A 213 -4.45 -1.78 14.25
N VAL A 214 -4.76 -2.72 15.15
CA VAL A 214 -3.84 -3.13 16.23
C VAL A 214 -2.56 -3.73 15.65
N MET A 215 -2.69 -4.64 14.68
CA MET A 215 -1.55 -5.27 14.04
C MET A 215 -0.65 -4.25 13.33
N MET A 216 -1.22 -3.29 12.59
CA MET A 216 -0.43 -2.25 11.91
C MET A 216 0.40 -1.40 12.89
N ARG A 217 -0.20 -1.00 14.02
CA ARG A 217 0.54 -0.26 15.07
C ARG A 217 1.67 -1.08 15.67
N ARG A 218 1.39 -2.34 15.99
CA ARG A 218 2.38 -3.26 16.55
C ARG A 218 3.54 -3.48 15.58
N THR A 219 3.25 -3.74 14.32
CA THR A 219 4.27 -3.93 13.28
C THR A 219 5.13 -2.68 13.11
N PHE A 220 4.52 -1.49 13.04
CA PHE A 220 5.28 -0.25 12.97
C PHE A 220 6.18 -0.06 14.19
N ASN A 221 5.66 -0.25 15.41
CA ASN A 221 6.46 -0.09 16.62
C ASN A 221 7.63 -1.08 16.66
N ASN A 222 7.43 -2.34 16.25
CA ASN A 222 8.51 -3.31 16.14
C ASN A 222 9.59 -2.87 15.14
N PHE A 223 9.20 -2.36 13.98
CA PHE A 223 10.14 -1.85 12.98
C PHE A 223 10.91 -0.62 13.49
N TYR A 224 10.23 0.31 14.15
CA TYR A 224 10.87 1.51 14.70
C TYR A 224 11.84 1.16 15.83
N ASN A 225 11.45 0.29 16.75
CA ASN A 225 12.35 -0.18 17.82
C ASN A 225 13.56 -0.91 17.25
N TRP A 226 13.35 -1.77 16.25
CA TRP A 226 14.46 -2.43 15.56
C TRP A 226 15.40 -1.42 14.89
N TYR A 227 14.86 -0.40 14.21
CA TYR A 227 15.66 0.68 13.63
C TYR A 227 16.50 1.39 14.71
N LYS A 228 15.89 1.77 15.83
CA LYS A 228 16.57 2.48 16.93
C LYS A 228 17.67 1.65 17.57
N GLU A 229 17.44 0.35 17.75
CA GLU A 229 18.40 -0.53 18.40
C GLU A 229 19.50 -1.03 17.46
N LYS A 230 19.17 -1.28 16.19
CA LYS A 230 20.02 -2.03 15.25
C LYS A 230 20.55 -1.22 14.10
N ILE A 231 19.97 -0.07 13.75
CA ILE A 231 20.42 0.75 12.60
C ILE A 231 20.99 2.08 13.06
N GLU A 232 20.20 2.86 13.80
CA GLU A 232 20.53 4.22 14.20
C GLU A 232 21.91 4.37 14.87
N PRO A 233 22.39 3.44 15.73
CA PRO A 233 23.68 3.60 16.41
C PRO A 233 24.91 3.68 15.50
N TRP A 234 24.81 3.18 14.27
CA TRP A 234 25.91 3.18 13.30
C TRP A 234 25.56 3.84 11.97
N ALA A 235 24.29 4.16 11.74
CA ALA A 235 23.85 4.81 10.52
C ALA A 235 24.47 6.22 10.40
N PRO A 236 24.98 6.59 9.21
CA PRO A 236 25.51 7.92 9.01
C PRO A 236 24.38 8.98 9.07
N PRO A 237 24.69 10.26 9.29
CA PRO A 237 23.69 11.31 9.49
C PRO A 237 22.60 11.39 8.42
N GLU A 238 22.95 11.17 7.14
CA GLU A 238 22.01 11.16 6.01
C GLU A 238 21.01 9.98 6.02
N PHE A 239 21.22 9.02 6.92
CA PHE A 239 20.37 7.84 7.14
C PHE A 239 19.79 7.80 8.57
N GLN A 240 19.89 8.91 9.30
CA GLN A 240 19.21 9.11 10.57
C GLN A 240 17.82 9.70 10.32
N PHE A 241 16.79 8.92 10.64
CA PHE A 241 15.40 9.23 10.32
C PHE A 241 14.58 9.35 11.60
N SER A 242 13.68 10.32 11.63
CA SER A 242 12.75 10.46 12.74
C SER A 242 11.71 9.32 12.74
N ARG A 243 11.00 9.18 13.86
CA ARG A 243 9.85 8.28 13.94
C ARG A 243 8.80 8.59 12.87
N ASP A 244 8.59 9.87 12.59
CA ASP A 244 7.57 10.33 11.64
C ASP A 244 7.97 10.06 10.19
N ASP A 245 9.26 10.12 9.87
CA ASP A 245 9.78 9.75 8.56
C ASP A 245 9.53 8.27 8.27
N ILE A 246 9.90 7.40 9.22
CA ILE A 246 9.70 5.95 9.10
C ILE A 246 8.20 5.61 9.12
N MET A 247 7.40 6.32 9.91
CA MET A 247 5.94 6.17 9.91
C MET A 247 5.34 6.51 8.56
N TRP A 248 5.78 7.60 7.93
CA TRP A 248 5.35 7.97 6.59
C TRP A 248 5.76 6.90 5.57
N GLY A 249 7.00 6.40 5.60
CA GLY A 249 7.46 5.34 4.70
C GLY A 249 6.67 4.03 4.89
N PHE A 250 6.39 3.63 6.14
CA PHE A 250 5.55 2.48 6.47
C PHE A 250 4.16 2.62 5.85
N ASN A 251 3.50 3.75 6.05
CA ASN A 251 2.15 4.00 5.54
C ASN A 251 2.11 4.11 4.01
N THR A 252 3.17 4.63 3.41
CA THR A 252 3.37 4.62 1.96
C THR A 252 3.39 3.18 1.45
N LEU A 253 4.26 2.33 2.00
CA LEU A 253 4.40 0.94 1.55
C LEU A 253 3.13 0.11 1.81
N VAL A 254 2.43 0.31 2.93
CA VAL A 254 1.21 -0.43 3.22
C VAL A 254 0.06 -0.04 2.29
N THR A 255 -0.03 1.24 1.91
CA THR A 255 -1.12 1.74 1.08
C THR A 255 -0.87 1.52 -0.42
N CYS A 256 0.38 1.65 -0.85
CA CYS A 256 0.75 1.71 -2.26
C CYS A 256 1.62 0.52 -2.71
N GLY A 257 2.11 -0.28 -1.76
CA GLY A 257 3.06 -1.37 -2.02
C GLY A 257 2.41 -2.61 -2.62
N TRP A 258 3.19 -3.31 -3.44
CA TRP A 258 2.83 -4.52 -4.14
C TRP A 258 3.56 -5.71 -3.53
N GLY A 259 2.86 -6.83 -3.37
CA GLY A 259 3.49 -8.09 -2.99
C GLY A 259 4.40 -8.59 -4.10
N ASN A 260 5.65 -8.90 -3.77
CA ASN A 260 6.59 -9.54 -4.67
C ASN A 260 6.15 -10.98 -4.92
N GLN A 261 5.98 -11.35 -6.20
CA GLN A 261 5.47 -12.66 -6.60
C GLN A 261 6.48 -13.81 -6.42
N SER A 262 7.69 -13.55 -5.91
CA SER A 262 8.68 -14.58 -5.59
C SER A 262 8.33 -15.45 -4.37
N GLY A 263 7.13 -15.32 -3.80
CA GLY A 263 6.63 -16.22 -2.75
C GLY A 263 7.08 -15.91 -1.34
N ASN A 264 8.06 -15.01 -1.15
CA ASN A 264 8.56 -14.62 0.17
C ASN A 264 7.73 -13.51 0.86
N GLY A 265 6.73 -12.94 0.19
CA GLY A 265 5.88 -11.90 0.77
C GLY A 265 6.52 -10.50 0.85
N ASP A 266 7.73 -10.31 0.32
CA ASP A 266 8.41 -9.01 0.30
C ASP A 266 7.57 -7.97 -0.46
N LYS A 267 7.44 -6.75 0.07
CA LYS A 267 6.76 -5.68 -0.66
C LYS A 267 7.73 -4.87 -1.52
N LEU A 268 7.19 -4.23 -2.55
CA LEU A 268 7.90 -3.24 -3.36
C LEU A 268 6.97 -2.11 -3.77
N MET A 269 7.52 -0.97 -4.15
CA MET A 269 6.76 0.13 -4.73
C MET A 269 7.05 0.21 -6.24
N VAL A 270 6.00 0.43 -7.03
CA VAL A 270 6.12 0.65 -8.48
C VAL A 270 5.51 2.02 -8.81
N PRO A 271 6.30 2.96 -9.34
CA PRO A 271 5.74 4.22 -9.80
C PRO A 271 4.63 4.01 -10.83
N PHE A 272 3.56 4.79 -10.74
CA PHE A 272 2.29 4.68 -11.49
C PHE A 272 1.28 3.67 -10.93
N SER A 273 1.71 2.56 -10.34
CA SER A 273 0.80 1.46 -10.00
C SER A 273 -0.14 1.78 -8.83
N ASP A 274 0.22 2.77 -8.03
CA ASP A 274 -0.48 3.25 -6.84
C ASP A 274 -1.37 4.48 -7.10
N ILE A 275 -1.45 4.91 -8.36
CA ILE A 275 -2.19 6.10 -8.77
C ILE A 275 -3.67 5.78 -9.08
N PRO A 276 -4.00 4.71 -9.84
CA PRO A 276 -5.39 4.35 -10.09
C PRO A 276 -6.21 4.26 -8.80
N ASN A 277 -7.39 4.87 -8.79
CA ASN A 277 -8.26 4.84 -7.61
C ASN A 277 -8.92 3.45 -7.51
N HIS A 278 -8.71 2.74 -6.40
CA HIS A 278 -9.36 1.43 -6.21
C HIS A 278 -10.90 1.52 -6.23
N ARG A 279 -11.54 0.65 -7.02
CA ARG A 279 -12.97 0.31 -6.91
C ARG A 279 -13.11 -1.21 -6.72
N ARG A 280 -14.23 -1.67 -6.16
CA ARG A 280 -14.46 -3.10 -5.87
C ARG A 280 -14.26 -4.03 -7.08
N GLU A 281 -14.40 -3.51 -8.29
CA GLU A 281 -14.27 -4.24 -9.55
C GLU A 281 -12.84 -4.21 -10.13
N SER A 282 -11.91 -3.45 -9.55
CA SER A 282 -10.58 -3.24 -10.13
C SER A 282 -9.55 -4.26 -9.66
N ALA A 283 -9.77 -5.52 -10.06
CA ALA A 283 -8.76 -6.56 -9.95
C ALA A 283 -7.74 -6.43 -11.10
N GLN A 284 -6.89 -5.40 -11.07
CA GLN A 284 -5.72 -5.33 -11.95
C GLN A 284 -4.65 -6.28 -11.43
N LYS A 285 -4.35 -7.35 -12.17
CA LYS A 285 -3.13 -8.14 -11.94
C LYS A 285 -2.00 -7.49 -12.73
N ALA A 286 -1.17 -6.68 -12.07
CA ALA A 286 0.17 -6.44 -12.60
C ALA A 286 0.91 -7.79 -12.58
N SER A 287 1.44 -8.19 -13.73
CA SER A 287 2.29 -9.37 -13.78
C SER A 287 3.72 -8.99 -13.40
N ASN A 288 4.51 -9.93 -12.87
CA ASN A 288 5.93 -9.74 -12.55
C ASN A 288 6.78 -9.26 -13.75
N ARG A 289 6.20 -9.28 -14.96
CA ARG A 289 6.82 -8.85 -16.22
C ARG A 289 6.87 -7.31 -16.39
N GLY A 290 6.46 -6.54 -15.38
CA GLY A 290 6.59 -5.09 -15.41
C GLY A 290 5.55 -4.43 -16.29
N PHE A 291 4.29 -4.88 -16.21
CA PHE A 291 3.18 -4.18 -16.85
C PHE A 291 1.87 -4.38 -16.10
N ILE A 292 0.99 -3.40 -16.27
CA ILE A 292 -0.38 -3.32 -15.77
C ILE A 292 -1.29 -3.38 -16.99
N SER A 293 -2.26 -4.30 -17.00
CA SER A 293 -3.24 -4.43 -18.07
C SER A 293 -4.66 -4.16 -17.58
N ALA A 294 -5.52 -3.77 -18.50
CA ALA A 294 -6.91 -3.46 -18.19
C ALA A 294 -7.65 -4.73 -17.72
N ALA A 295 -8.14 -4.70 -16.47
CA ALA A 295 -8.86 -5.83 -15.86
C ALA A 295 -10.23 -6.10 -16.53
N LYS A 296 -10.85 -5.03 -17.02
CA LYS A 296 -12.08 -5.01 -17.80
C LYS A 296 -11.92 -4.10 -19.01
N GLU A 297 -12.95 -4.05 -19.84
CA GLU A 297 -13.04 -3.02 -20.87
C GLU A 297 -13.38 -1.67 -20.25
N TYR A 298 -12.77 -0.61 -20.77
CA TYR A 298 -13.09 0.78 -20.42
C TYR A 298 -13.49 1.58 -21.66
N GLN A 299 -14.50 2.43 -21.51
CA GLN A 299 -14.97 3.37 -22.52
C GLN A 299 -14.23 4.72 -22.41
N ALA A 300 -14.33 5.52 -23.47
CA ALA A 300 -13.83 6.89 -23.46
C ALA A 300 -14.50 7.69 -22.33
N GLY A 301 -13.71 8.47 -21.60
CA GLY A 301 -14.15 9.29 -20.46
C GLY A 301 -14.18 8.54 -19.13
N GLU A 302 -14.08 7.21 -19.10
CA GLU A 302 -14.03 6.46 -17.84
C GLU A 302 -12.70 6.69 -17.11
N GLU A 303 -12.77 6.66 -15.78
CA GLU A 303 -11.61 6.71 -14.90
C GLU A 303 -10.98 5.32 -14.79
N LEU A 304 -9.66 5.25 -14.85
CA LEU A 304 -8.88 4.08 -14.55
C LEU A 304 -8.97 3.80 -13.04
N THR A 305 -9.56 2.65 -12.72
CA THR A 305 -9.74 2.17 -11.35
C THR A 305 -9.02 0.87 -11.12
#